data_AF-A0A6N7FDL1-F1
#
_entry.id   AF-A0A6N7FDL1-F1
#
_cell.length_a   1.000
_cell.length_b   1.000
_cell.length_c   1.000
_cell.angle_alpha   90.00
_cell.angle_beta   90.00
_cell.angle_gamma   90.00
#
_symmetry.space_group_name_H-M   'P 1'
#
loop_
_entity.id
_entity.type
_entity.pdbx_description
1 polymer ?
#
loop_
_entity_poly.entity_id
_entity_poly.type
_entity_poly.pdbx_seq_one_letter_code
_entity_poly.pdbx_strand_id
1 'polypeptide(L)'
;MVQTLTATPDPSLARVLLELTWNTPTAVTTATITRVNGDGSTEVVRSANPATLVAGQWLDYDYDPGLDETVSYMATSTEQSGTVIESAQVIVASQGSTWLKHPGKPALNRVVQVTTPPALTRPADVGVFPVLGRKQPIAVGATRRSVAGTLELASFTDEERAGLVNLLADGAVLLLTTPGGYGIGRLFLAIGDV
;
A
#
# COMPACT_ATOMS: atom_id res chain seq x y z
N MET A 1 -16.03 -30.24 6.65
CA MET A 1 -15.47 -29.11 7.40
C MET A 1 -15.41 -27.92 6.45
N VAL A 2 -15.70 -26.70 6.92
CA VAL A 2 -15.76 -25.51 6.05
C VAL A 2 -14.45 -24.74 6.18
N GLN A 3 -13.90 -24.34 5.04
CA GLN A 3 -12.76 -23.43 4.94
C GLN A 3 -13.30 -22.03 4.63
N THR A 4 -12.79 -21.00 5.31
CA THR A 4 -13.31 -19.63 5.18
C THR A 4 -12.19 -18.61 5.21
N LEU A 5 -12.33 -17.56 4.41
CA LEU A 5 -11.56 -16.33 4.51
C LEU A 5 -12.56 -15.17 4.63
N THR A 6 -12.60 -14.53 5.80
CA THR A 6 -13.46 -13.39 6.03
C THR A 6 -12.63 -12.11 5.96
N ALA A 7 -13.12 -11.14 5.20
CA ALA A 7 -12.56 -9.80 5.12
C ALA A 7 -13.54 -8.82 5.75
N THR A 8 -13.09 -8.06 6.75
CA THR A 8 -13.91 -7.09 7.48
C THR A 8 -13.24 -5.72 7.38
N PRO A 9 -13.80 -4.75 6.63
CA PRO A 9 -13.18 -3.43 6.50
C PRO A 9 -13.28 -2.65 7.82
N ASP A 10 -12.20 -1.93 8.15
CA ASP A 10 -12.11 -0.98 9.25
C ASP A 10 -11.76 0.40 8.68
N PRO A 11 -12.76 1.18 8.23
CA PRO A 11 -12.57 2.51 7.64
C PRO A 11 -11.86 3.48 8.57
N SER A 12 -12.06 3.34 9.88
CA SER A 12 -11.52 4.26 10.90
C SER A 12 -9.99 4.21 10.99
N LEU A 13 -9.38 3.11 10.53
CA LEU A 13 -7.94 2.89 10.49
C LEU A 13 -7.43 2.55 9.08
N ALA A 14 -8.28 2.72 8.06
CA ALA A 14 -7.99 2.43 6.66
C ALA A 14 -7.36 1.05 6.43
N ARG A 15 -7.90 0.00 7.06
CA ARG A 15 -7.36 -1.37 7.00
C ARG A 15 -8.48 -2.39 6.84
N VAL A 16 -8.13 -3.64 6.59
CA VAL A 16 -9.07 -4.77 6.53
C VAL A 16 -8.61 -5.85 7.50
N LEU A 17 -9.47 -6.26 8.42
CA LEU A 17 -9.25 -7.45 9.25
C LEU A 17 -9.47 -8.68 8.38
N LEU A 18 -8.54 -9.63 8.45
CA LEU A 18 -8.58 -10.87 7.70
C LEU A 18 -8.58 -12.05 8.68
N GLU A 19 -9.59 -12.91 8.55
CA GLU A 19 -9.76 -14.10 9.38
C GLU A 19 -9.78 -15.33 8.48
N LEU A 20 -8.71 -16.11 8.53
CA LEU A 20 -8.55 -17.34 7.77
C LEU A 20 -8.80 -18.54 8.68
N THR A 21 -9.64 -19.47 8.23
CA THR A 21 -9.81 -20.79 8.83
C THR A 21 -9.65 -21.86 7.76
N TRP A 22 -8.63 -22.69 7.94
CA TRP A 22 -8.23 -23.78 7.06
C TRP A 22 -8.46 -25.12 7.75
N ASN A 23 -9.71 -25.58 7.76
CA ASN A 23 -10.09 -26.82 8.46
C ASN A 23 -9.79 -28.06 7.62
N THR A 24 -8.64 -28.67 7.84
CA THR A 24 -8.19 -29.91 7.18
C THR A 24 -7.75 -30.98 8.20
N PRO A 25 -7.82 -32.28 7.85
CA PRO A 25 -7.34 -33.36 8.73
C PRO A 25 -5.84 -33.26 9.06
N THR A 26 -5.04 -32.75 8.11
CA THR A 26 -3.65 -32.32 8.35
C THR A 26 -3.68 -30.81 8.48
N ALA A 27 -3.32 -30.28 9.64
CA ALA A 27 -3.37 -28.83 9.86
C ALA A 27 -2.39 -28.12 8.92
N VAL A 28 -2.90 -27.23 8.08
CA VAL A 28 -2.07 -26.31 7.30
C VAL A 28 -1.42 -25.32 8.26
N THR A 29 -0.10 -25.19 8.19
CA THR A 29 0.69 -24.32 9.08
C THR A 29 1.09 -23.01 8.44
N THR A 30 1.06 -22.93 7.11
CA THR A 30 1.39 -21.72 6.36
C THR A 30 0.40 -21.45 5.24
N ALA A 31 0.11 -20.17 4.99
CA ALA A 31 -0.67 -19.73 3.85
C ALA A 31 -0.14 -18.40 3.30
N THR A 32 -0.32 -18.16 2.01
CA THR A 32 -0.14 -16.84 1.40
C THR A 32 -1.51 -16.24 1.13
N ILE A 33 -1.74 -15.02 1.63
CA ILE A 33 -2.95 -14.26 1.32
C ILE A 33 -2.64 -13.16 0.32
N THR A 34 -3.40 -13.14 -0.76
CA THR A 34 -3.26 -12.21 -1.87
C THR A 34 -4.53 -11.37 -1.97
N ARG A 35 -4.38 -10.05 -1.95
CA ARG A 35 -5.43 -9.10 -2.31
C ARG A 35 -5.63 -9.10 -3.82
N VAL A 36 -6.88 -9.10 -4.25
CA VAL A 36 -7.33 -8.88 -5.62
C VAL A 36 -8.00 -7.52 -5.66
N ASN A 37 -7.44 -6.58 -6.41
CA ASN A 37 -7.98 -5.23 -6.57
C ASN A 37 -9.12 -5.24 -7.60
N GLY A 38 -9.93 -4.17 -7.62
CA GLY A 38 -11.09 -4.06 -8.51
C GLY A 38 -10.76 -4.10 -10.02
N ASP A 39 -9.52 -3.81 -10.38
CA ASP A 39 -8.99 -3.92 -11.75
C ASP A 39 -8.45 -5.33 -12.09
N GLY A 40 -8.52 -6.27 -11.15
CA GLY A 40 -8.00 -7.63 -11.27
C GLY A 40 -6.50 -7.76 -11.00
N SER A 41 -5.78 -6.67 -10.74
CA SER A 41 -4.39 -6.74 -10.28
C SER A 41 -4.33 -7.40 -8.89
N THR A 42 -3.20 -8.05 -8.61
CA THR A 42 -3.03 -8.77 -7.35
C THR A 42 -1.80 -8.29 -6.61
N GLU A 43 -1.92 -8.21 -5.29
CA GLU A 43 -0.84 -7.83 -4.39
C GLU A 43 -0.87 -8.75 -3.18
N VAL A 44 0.30 -9.26 -2.78
CA VAL A 44 0.37 -10.11 -1.59
C VAL A 44 0.21 -9.25 -0.34
N VAL A 45 -0.63 -9.68 0.60
CA VAL A 45 -0.80 -9.02 1.89
C VAL A 45 0.50 -9.16 2.68
N ARG A 46 1.09 -8.04 3.11
CA ARG A 46 2.46 -8.00 3.67
C ARG A 46 2.64 -8.84 4.92
N SER A 47 1.63 -8.88 5.79
CA SER A 47 1.60 -9.68 7.03
C SER A 47 1.37 -11.17 6.77
N ALA A 48 1.05 -11.56 5.54
CA ALA A 48 0.60 -12.90 5.18
C ALA A 48 1.42 -13.53 4.04
N ASN A 49 2.74 -13.30 4.03
CA ASN A 49 3.65 -13.90 3.04
C ASN A 49 4.95 -14.50 3.64
N PRO A 50 4.88 -15.72 4.20
CA PRO A 50 3.66 -16.46 4.51
C PRO A 50 3.05 -16.03 5.86
N ALA A 51 1.74 -16.17 5.99
CA ALA A 51 1.05 -16.22 7.27
C ALA A 51 1.40 -17.52 8.01
N THR A 52 1.67 -17.44 9.31
CA THR A 52 1.82 -18.62 10.18
C THR A 52 0.48 -18.92 10.86
N LEU A 53 -0.06 -20.11 10.59
CA LEU A 53 -1.36 -20.54 11.09
C LEU A 53 -1.19 -21.34 12.39
N VAL A 54 -2.07 -21.08 13.36
CA VAL A 54 -2.19 -21.85 14.60
C VAL A 54 -3.47 -22.67 14.50
N ALA A 55 -3.34 -24.00 14.51
CA ALA A 55 -4.47 -24.92 14.33
C ALA A 55 -5.29 -24.63 13.04
N GLY A 56 -4.62 -24.27 11.95
CA GLY A 56 -5.27 -23.91 10.69
C GLY A 56 -5.93 -22.52 10.70
N GLN A 57 -5.70 -21.69 11.71
CA GLN A 57 -6.29 -20.36 11.82
C GLN A 57 -5.23 -19.25 11.76
N TRP A 58 -5.59 -18.13 11.16
CA TRP A 58 -4.79 -16.91 11.16
C TRP A 58 -5.68 -15.68 11.22
N LEU A 59 -5.26 -14.68 11.98
CA LEU A 59 -5.96 -13.41 12.18
C LEU A 59 -4.94 -12.28 12.21
N ASP A 60 -5.01 -11.38 11.24
CA ASP A 60 -4.27 -10.12 11.20
C ASP A 60 -4.94 -9.17 10.20
N TYR A 61 -4.29 -8.06 9.87
CA TYR A 61 -4.82 -7.06 8.96
C TYR A 61 -4.02 -6.96 7.68
N ASP A 62 -4.74 -6.57 6.63
CA ASP A 62 -4.19 -5.85 5.51
C ASP A 62 -4.21 -4.35 5.82
N TYR A 63 -3.01 -3.76 5.94
CA TYR A 63 -2.82 -2.35 6.28
C TYR A 63 -2.71 -1.43 5.06
N ASP A 64 -2.62 -1.98 3.84
CA ASP A 64 -2.47 -1.22 2.61
C ASP A 64 -3.60 -1.40 1.57
N PRO A 65 -4.88 -1.58 1.96
CA PRO A 65 -5.95 -1.67 0.97
C PRO A 65 -6.10 -0.36 0.20
N GLY A 66 -6.53 -0.45 -1.07
CA GLY A 66 -7.08 0.68 -1.82
C GLY A 66 -8.27 1.28 -1.08
N LEU A 67 -8.32 2.61 -1.00
CA LEU A 67 -9.46 3.32 -0.43
C LEU A 67 -10.50 3.59 -1.50
N ASP A 68 -11.77 3.43 -1.16
CA ASP A 68 -12.92 3.60 -2.05
C ASP A 68 -12.91 2.66 -3.28
N GLU A 69 -12.10 1.61 -3.23
CA GLU A 69 -11.96 0.58 -4.25
C GLU A 69 -12.53 -0.75 -3.74
N THR A 70 -13.16 -1.50 -4.64
CA THR A 70 -13.58 -2.87 -4.33
C THR A 70 -12.37 -3.79 -4.33
N VAL A 71 -12.19 -4.53 -3.24
CA VAL A 71 -11.14 -5.54 -3.09
C VAL A 71 -11.72 -6.86 -2.60
N SER A 72 -11.08 -7.97 -2.97
CA SER A 72 -11.30 -9.29 -2.36
C SER A 72 -9.96 -9.94 -2.04
N TYR A 73 -9.99 -11.08 -1.36
CA TYR A 73 -8.78 -11.79 -0.93
C TYR A 73 -8.85 -13.26 -1.29
N MET A 74 -7.67 -13.83 -1.56
CA MET A 74 -7.47 -15.25 -1.85
C MET A 74 -6.39 -15.79 -0.93
N ALA A 75 -6.64 -16.92 -0.26
CA ALA A 75 -5.64 -17.66 0.50
C ALA A 75 -5.23 -18.93 -0.25
N THR A 76 -3.93 -19.19 -0.30
CA THR A 76 -3.33 -20.39 -0.90
C THR A 76 -2.29 -20.99 0.05
N SER A 77 -2.03 -22.29 -0.07
CA SER A 77 -0.97 -22.95 0.70
C SER A 77 -0.25 -23.98 -0.16
N THR A 78 1.07 -24.07 -0.02
CA THR A 78 1.88 -25.11 -0.67
C THR A 78 1.65 -26.48 -0.02
N GLU A 79 1.24 -26.52 1.25
CA GLU A 79 0.90 -27.73 2.01
C GLU A 79 -0.40 -28.37 1.52
N GLN A 80 -1.26 -27.59 0.85
CA GLN A 80 -2.46 -28.08 0.18
C GLN A 80 -2.61 -27.43 -1.21
N SER A 81 -1.76 -27.87 -2.14
CA SER A 81 -1.79 -27.44 -3.53
C SER A 81 -3.18 -27.59 -4.17
N GLY A 82 -3.58 -26.61 -4.98
CA GLY A 82 -4.84 -26.62 -5.73
C GLY A 82 -6.09 -26.18 -4.94
N THR A 83 -5.96 -25.89 -3.65
CA THR A 83 -7.04 -25.31 -2.84
C THR A 83 -6.87 -23.80 -2.75
N VAL A 84 -7.94 -23.06 -3.07
CA VAL A 84 -8.00 -21.60 -2.98
C VAL A 84 -9.24 -21.26 -2.14
N ILE A 85 -9.05 -20.41 -1.13
CA ILE A 85 -10.13 -19.90 -0.29
C ILE A 85 -10.31 -18.42 -0.60
N GLU A 86 -11.52 -18.00 -0.94
CA GLU A 86 -11.81 -16.62 -1.34
C GLU A 86 -12.69 -15.92 -0.30
N SER A 87 -12.52 -14.61 -0.17
CA SER A 87 -13.40 -13.75 0.62
C SER A 87 -14.53 -13.17 -0.23
N ALA A 88 -15.56 -12.65 0.43
CA ALA A 88 -16.46 -11.68 -0.19
C ALA A 88 -15.70 -10.40 -0.58
N GLN A 89 -16.26 -9.65 -1.53
CA GLN A 89 -15.78 -8.32 -1.88
C GLN A 89 -16.08 -7.32 -0.76
N VAL A 90 -15.14 -6.43 -0.47
CA VAL A 90 -15.26 -5.36 0.52
C VAL A 90 -14.75 -4.05 -0.04
N ILE A 91 -15.19 -2.94 0.56
CA ILE A 91 -14.72 -1.59 0.25
C ILE A 91 -14.29 -0.94 1.56
N VAL A 92 -13.08 -0.37 1.59
CA VAL A 92 -12.62 0.46 2.70
C VAL A 92 -12.92 1.91 2.35
N ALA A 93 -13.98 2.47 2.94
CA ALA A 93 -14.34 3.86 2.73
C ALA A 93 -13.23 4.78 3.28
N SER A 94 -12.77 5.74 2.48
CA SER A 94 -11.75 6.72 2.90
C SER A 94 -12.25 7.66 4.00
N GLN A 95 -13.56 7.85 4.09
CA GLN A 95 -14.19 8.87 4.93
C GLN A 95 -13.64 10.28 4.65
N GLY A 96 -13.17 10.54 3.41
CA GLY A 96 -12.52 11.78 3.02
C GLY A 96 -11.11 11.99 3.59
N SER A 97 -10.55 10.99 4.27
CA SER A 97 -9.24 11.07 4.93
C SER A 97 -8.13 10.55 4.03
N THR A 98 -7.00 11.26 4.02
CA THR A 98 -5.74 10.79 3.44
C THR A 98 -4.88 10.20 4.55
N TRP A 99 -4.22 9.08 4.29
CA TRP A 99 -3.41 8.36 5.27
C TRP A 99 -1.96 8.31 4.85
N LEU A 100 -1.06 8.56 5.80
CA LEU A 100 0.36 8.24 5.69
C LEU A 100 0.63 7.03 6.59
N LYS A 101 1.08 5.94 5.96
CA LYS A 101 1.17 4.63 6.60
C LYS A 101 2.60 4.09 6.59
N HIS A 102 3.00 3.47 7.69
CA HIS A 102 4.27 2.79 7.82
C HIS A 102 4.10 1.28 7.59
N PRO A 103 4.61 0.71 6.48
CA PRO A 103 4.39 -0.70 6.14
C PRO A 103 4.86 -1.70 7.21
N GLY A 104 5.95 -1.40 7.92
CA GLY A 104 6.49 -2.26 8.98
C GLY A 104 6.04 -1.93 10.41
N LYS A 105 5.30 -0.84 10.64
CA LYS A 105 4.91 -0.36 11.97
C LYS A 105 3.51 0.26 11.92
N PRO A 106 2.46 -0.53 11.69
CA PRO A 106 1.12 0.02 11.45
C PRO A 106 0.54 0.86 12.60
N ALA A 107 1.05 0.69 13.83
CA ALA A 107 0.70 1.53 14.98
C ALA A 107 1.07 3.01 14.80
N LEU A 108 2.01 3.32 13.90
CA LEU A 108 2.42 4.68 13.55
C LEU A 108 1.58 5.28 12.42
N ASN A 109 0.64 4.54 11.82
CA ASN A 109 -0.22 5.08 10.77
C ASN A 109 -1.00 6.30 11.29
N ARG A 110 -1.14 7.32 10.44
CA ARG A 110 -1.82 8.57 10.78
C ARG A 110 -2.62 9.11 9.60
N VAL A 111 -3.73 9.76 9.92
CA VAL A 111 -4.43 10.66 9.00
C VAL A 111 -3.56 11.89 8.80
N VAL A 112 -3.45 12.36 7.56
CA VAL A 112 -2.69 13.56 7.20
C VAL A 112 -3.54 14.48 6.34
N GLN A 113 -3.33 15.78 6.51
CA GLN A 113 -3.98 16.83 5.73
C GLN A 113 -3.00 17.33 4.68
N VAL A 114 -3.26 16.97 3.42
CA VAL A 114 -2.47 17.45 2.27
C VAL A 114 -3.00 18.82 1.88
N THR A 115 -2.20 19.87 2.07
CA THR A 115 -2.62 21.27 1.81
C THR A 115 -2.71 21.56 0.32
N THR A 116 -1.71 21.09 -0.43
CA THR A 116 -1.57 21.30 -1.86
C THR A 116 -1.27 19.96 -2.51
N PRO A 117 -2.01 19.54 -3.56
CA PRO A 117 -1.63 18.37 -4.33
C PRO A 117 -0.17 18.48 -4.77
N PRO A 118 0.67 17.46 -4.52
CA PRO A 118 2.08 17.55 -4.84
C PRO A 118 2.27 17.77 -6.34
N ALA A 119 3.14 18.72 -6.70
CA ALA A 119 3.57 18.92 -8.08
C ALA A 119 4.54 17.78 -8.46
N LEU A 120 3.95 16.65 -8.85
CA LEU A 120 4.65 15.43 -9.20
C LEU A 120 5.29 15.57 -10.59
N THR A 121 6.61 15.53 -10.65
CA THR A 121 7.38 15.56 -11.91
C THR A 121 8.05 14.22 -12.15
N ARG A 122 8.23 13.83 -13.41
CA ARG A 122 9.06 12.68 -13.81
C ARG A 122 10.33 13.20 -14.46
N PRO A 123 11.42 13.39 -13.69
CA PRO A 123 12.67 13.93 -14.20
C PRO A 123 13.16 13.08 -15.39
N ALA A 124 13.60 13.75 -16.45
CA ALA A 124 14.22 13.10 -17.59
C ALA A 124 15.73 13.32 -17.51
N ASP A 125 16.49 12.24 -17.59
CA ASP A 125 17.94 12.33 -17.76
C ASP A 125 18.23 12.59 -19.24
N VAL A 126 18.24 13.87 -19.63
CA VAL A 126 18.46 14.32 -21.00
C VAL A 126 19.59 15.34 -21.06
N GLY A 127 20.56 15.11 -21.94
CA GLY A 127 21.61 16.05 -22.30
C GLY A 127 21.46 16.50 -23.75
N VAL A 128 21.59 17.80 -24.01
CA VAL A 128 21.60 18.36 -25.36
C VAL A 128 22.98 18.92 -25.64
N PHE A 129 23.68 18.33 -26.62
CA PHE A 129 25.06 18.64 -26.96
C PHE A 129 25.12 19.43 -28.27
N PRO A 130 25.45 20.73 -28.22
CA PRO A 130 25.75 21.48 -29.42
C PRO A 130 27.09 21.00 -30.00
N VAL A 131 27.10 20.52 -31.24
CA VAL A 131 28.31 20.05 -31.93
C VAL A 131 28.73 21.07 -32.97
N LEU A 132 29.99 21.50 -32.92
CA LEU A 132 30.55 22.46 -33.87
C LEU A 132 30.34 21.97 -35.32
N GLY A 133 29.84 22.86 -36.17
CA GLY A 133 29.54 22.54 -37.58
C GLY A 133 28.18 21.87 -37.83
N ARG A 134 27.38 21.59 -36.78
CA ARG A 134 25.99 21.16 -36.93
C ARG A 134 25.03 22.29 -36.61
N LYS A 135 24.02 22.47 -37.46
CA LYS A 135 22.89 23.38 -37.21
C LYS A 135 21.95 22.88 -36.12
N GLN A 136 21.86 21.55 -35.95
CA GLN A 136 20.99 20.90 -34.96
C GLN A 136 21.85 20.17 -33.92
N PRO A 137 21.58 20.37 -32.61
CA PRO A 137 22.31 19.69 -31.55
C PRO A 137 21.96 18.19 -31.51
N ILE A 138 22.80 17.41 -30.85
CA ILE A 138 22.53 16.00 -30.56
C ILE A 138 21.90 15.92 -29.17
N ALA A 139 20.69 15.38 -29.08
CA ALA A 139 20.05 15.08 -27.79
C ALA A 139 20.32 13.61 -27.43
N VAL A 140 20.79 13.37 -26.21
CA VAL A 140 20.94 12.04 -25.62
C VAL A 140 19.99 11.96 -24.44
N GLY A 141 19.15 10.95 -24.41
CA GLY A 141 18.21 10.71 -23.31
C GLY A 141 18.34 9.30 -22.75
N ALA A 142 18.06 9.15 -21.47
CA ALA A 142 17.82 7.87 -20.81
C ALA A 142 16.35 7.74 -20.38
N THR A 143 16.02 6.61 -19.75
CA THR A 143 14.68 6.38 -19.16
C THR A 143 14.38 7.43 -18.11
N ARG A 144 13.13 7.92 -18.06
CA ARG A 144 12.69 8.87 -17.02
C ARG A 144 12.83 8.26 -15.63
N ARG A 145 13.23 9.07 -14.66
CA ARG A 145 13.25 8.69 -13.25
C ARG A 145 11.83 8.54 -12.71
N SER A 146 11.73 7.92 -11.53
CA SER A 146 10.47 7.86 -10.79
C SER A 146 9.95 9.27 -10.49
N VAL A 147 8.68 9.34 -10.16
CA VAL A 147 8.02 10.59 -9.79
C VAL A 147 8.69 11.18 -8.55
N ALA A 148 8.96 12.48 -8.58
CA ALA A 148 9.49 13.25 -7.46
C ALA A 148 8.76 14.59 -7.32
N GLY A 149 8.66 15.09 -6.11
CA GLY A 149 8.00 16.36 -5.79
C GLY A 149 8.07 16.67 -4.30
N THR A 150 7.45 17.79 -3.91
CA THR A 150 7.31 18.18 -2.50
C THR A 150 5.90 17.84 -2.04
N LEU A 151 5.78 17.19 -0.89
CA LEU A 151 4.50 16.92 -0.21
C LEU A 151 4.40 17.86 0.99
N GLU A 152 3.38 18.72 0.98
CA GLU A 152 3.09 19.61 2.10
C GLU A 152 1.99 19.02 2.98
N LEU A 153 2.31 18.84 4.26
CA LEU A 153 1.38 18.32 5.27
C LEU A 153 1.11 19.39 6.32
N ALA A 154 -0.17 19.65 6.61
CA ALA A 154 -0.56 20.49 7.73
C ALA A 154 -0.69 19.66 9.02
N SER A 155 -0.19 20.23 10.12
CA SER A 155 -0.49 19.79 11.48
C SER A 155 -1.10 20.98 12.24
N PHE A 156 -2.15 20.73 13.01
CA PHE A 156 -2.87 21.75 13.77
C PHE A 156 -2.58 21.67 15.27
N THR A 157 -1.98 20.57 15.73
CA THR A 157 -1.60 20.34 17.13
C THR A 157 -0.14 19.87 17.25
N ASP A 158 0.45 20.07 18.42
CA ASP A 158 1.80 19.60 18.71
C ASP A 158 1.87 18.07 18.74
N GLU A 159 0.80 17.40 19.16
CA GLU A 159 0.67 15.94 19.18
C GLU A 159 0.69 15.37 17.76
N GLU A 160 -0.02 15.99 16.82
CA GLU A 160 0.02 15.61 15.39
C GLU A 160 1.43 15.79 14.82
N ARG A 161 2.06 16.93 15.10
CA ARG A 161 3.43 17.22 14.66
C ARG A 161 4.43 16.21 15.22
N ALA A 162 4.37 15.90 16.51
CA ALA A 162 5.23 14.89 17.12
C ALA A 162 4.96 13.49 16.55
N GLY A 163 3.70 13.16 16.28
CA GLY A 163 3.30 11.92 15.61
C GLY A 163 3.91 11.78 14.22
N LEU A 164 3.91 12.85 13.43
CA LEU A 164 4.54 12.88 12.11
C LEU A 164 6.07 12.69 12.21
N VAL A 165 6.73 13.41 13.12
CA VAL A 165 8.18 13.25 13.34
C VAL A 165 8.51 11.80 13.73
N ASN A 166 7.73 11.18 14.61
CA ASN A 166 7.93 9.79 15.01
C ASN A 166 7.71 8.80 13.86
N LEU A 167 6.75 9.07 12.97
CA LEU A 167 6.49 8.28 11.78
C LEU A 167 7.65 8.36 10.77
N LEU A 168 8.36 9.49 10.72
CA LEU A 168 9.46 9.78 9.79
C LEU A 168 10.84 9.39 10.34
N ALA A 169 10.94 9.14 11.65
CA ALA A 169 12.21 9.04 12.37
C ALA A 169 13.14 7.92 11.91
N ASP A 170 12.62 6.85 11.30
CA ASP A 170 13.44 5.71 10.84
C ASP A 170 13.76 5.73 9.33
N GLY A 171 13.29 6.76 8.60
CA GLY A 171 13.55 6.92 7.17
C GLY A 171 12.96 5.81 6.29
N ALA A 172 11.98 5.05 6.79
CA ALA A 172 11.33 4.01 6.01
C ALA A 172 10.54 4.59 4.81
N VAL A 173 10.36 3.76 3.78
CA VAL A 173 9.43 4.08 2.69
C VAL A 173 8.01 4.02 3.25
N LEU A 174 7.29 5.14 3.16
CA LEU A 174 5.91 5.26 3.64
C LEU A 174 4.92 5.10 2.49
N LEU A 175 3.69 4.71 2.81
CA LEU A 175 2.59 4.63 1.86
C LEU A 175 1.64 5.81 2.09
N LEU A 176 1.50 6.66 1.09
CA LEU A 176 0.42 7.63 1.00
C LEU A 176 -0.80 6.96 0.36
N THR A 177 -1.93 7.00 1.05
CA THR A 177 -3.21 6.51 0.52
C THR A 177 -4.22 7.65 0.55
N THR A 178 -4.75 8.00 -0.61
CA THR A 178 -5.72 9.08 -0.81
C THR A 178 -7.10 8.52 -1.15
N PRO A 179 -8.19 9.26 -0.90
CA PRO A 179 -9.53 8.89 -1.38
C PRO A 179 -9.58 8.69 -2.90
N GLY A 180 -10.46 7.80 -3.38
CA GLY A 180 -10.55 7.39 -4.79
C GLY A 180 -10.82 8.53 -5.80
N GLY A 181 -11.25 9.71 -5.33
CA GLY A 181 -11.47 10.91 -6.16
C GLY A 181 -10.26 11.85 -6.33
N TYR A 182 -9.15 11.62 -5.61
CA TYR A 182 -8.02 12.56 -5.56
C TYR A 182 -6.95 12.30 -6.63
N GLY A 183 -7.07 11.22 -7.42
CA GLY A 183 -6.20 10.93 -8.57
C GLY A 183 -4.79 10.41 -8.25
N ILE A 184 -4.40 10.36 -6.97
CA ILE A 184 -3.11 9.77 -6.53
C ILE A 184 -3.31 8.29 -6.16
N GLY A 185 -4.44 7.93 -5.55
CA GLY A 185 -4.71 6.57 -5.08
C GLY A 185 -3.70 6.16 -4.00
N ARG A 186 -2.83 5.20 -4.34
CA ARG A 186 -1.78 4.66 -3.48
C ARG A 186 -0.39 4.97 -4.05
N LEU A 187 0.48 5.56 -3.23
CA LEU A 187 1.84 5.93 -3.63
C LEU A 187 2.85 5.63 -2.51
N PHE A 188 3.86 4.82 -2.83
CA PHE A 188 5.01 4.63 -1.95
C PHE A 188 5.99 5.81 -2.10
N LEU A 189 6.35 6.41 -0.97
CA LEU A 189 7.16 7.61 -0.87
C LEU A 189 8.45 7.29 -0.12
N ALA A 190 9.58 7.53 -0.78
CA ALA A 190 10.86 7.71 -0.09
C ALA A 190 10.98 9.18 0.29
N ILE A 191 11.00 9.47 1.59
CA ILE A 191 11.05 10.84 2.10
C ILE A 191 12.51 11.19 2.40
N GLY A 192 12.95 12.34 1.89
CA GLY A 192 14.26 12.89 2.16
C GLY A 192 14.24 13.75 3.43
N ASP A 193 14.78 14.96 3.32
CA ASP A 193 14.76 15.94 4.41
C ASP A 193 13.35 16.47 4.69
N VAL A 194 13.06 16.74 5.96
CA VAL A 194 11.74 17.16 6.49
C VAL A 194 11.82 18.41 7.34
#